data_AF-A0A2M8IU55-F1
#
_entry.id   AF-A0A2M8IU55-F1
#
_cell.length_a   1.000
_cell.length_b   1.000
_cell.length_c   1.000
_cell.angle_alpha   90.00
_cell.angle_beta   90.00
_cell.angle_gamma   90.00
#
_symmetry.space_group_name_H-M   'P 1'
#
loop_
_entity.id
_entity.type
_entity.pdbx_description
1 polymer ?
#
loop_
_entity_poly.entity_id
_entity_poly.type
_entity_poly.pdbx_seq_one_letter_code
_entity_poly.pdbx_strand_id
1 'polypeptide(L)'
;MRSDLTDLSHLRRLLAQAPGPDTAALEGATARNGQLTKPPGALGRLEELAIWYAGWRGDPRPRIAAPQVIVFAGNHGVAAQGVSAFPPEVTEQMVLNFRAGGAAINQLAEAAGAKMDVHALDLDQPTADFTQTPAMSEAACLAALRGLMADPARTGTYHFAGAPDVSWAGFARAIFEQAGVDCAVEDIPTEAYPTPAARPKNSRLDCRSFEAAFGLARPDWRAGLREILAELGEMR
;
A
#
# COMPACT_ATOMS: atom_id res chain seq x y z
N MET A 1 -5.57 -4.34 26.09
CA MET A 1 -4.33 -3.53 26.08
C MET A 1 -3.78 -3.61 24.66
N ARG A 2 -3.63 -2.49 23.92
CA ARG A 2 -2.94 -2.52 22.63
C ARG A 2 -1.45 -2.71 22.92
N SER A 3 -0.81 -3.69 22.30
CA SER A 3 0.66 -3.82 22.34
C SER A 3 1.27 -2.77 21.43
N ASP A 4 2.26 -2.03 21.92
CA ASP A 4 3.00 -1.09 21.09
C ASP A 4 3.72 -1.84 19.97
N LEU A 5 3.60 -1.33 18.75
CA LEU A 5 4.18 -1.94 17.55
C LEU A 5 5.70 -1.73 17.54
N THR A 6 6.44 -2.60 18.21
CA THR A 6 7.88 -2.43 18.48
C THR A 6 8.74 -2.38 17.21
N ASP A 7 8.54 -3.31 16.28
CA ASP A 7 9.41 -3.58 15.12
C ASP A 7 8.62 -4.16 13.94
N LEU A 8 9.16 -4.11 12.71
CA LEU A 8 8.43 -4.64 11.54
C LEU A 8 8.28 -6.16 11.58
N SER A 9 9.10 -6.88 12.34
CA SER A 9 8.89 -8.30 12.59
C SER A 9 7.75 -8.56 13.59
N HIS A 10 7.44 -7.63 14.50
CA HIS A 10 6.22 -7.62 15.30
C HIS A 10 4.99 -7.37 14.43
N LEU A 11 5.06 -6.43 13.46
CA LEU A 11 4.01 -6.28 12.46
C LEU A 11 3.77 -7.58 11.68
N ARG A 12 4.84 -8.19 11.14
CA ARG A 12 4.77 -9.47 10.42
C ARG A 12 4.13 -10.57 11.28
N ARG A 13 4.49 -10.67 12.57
CA ARG A 13 3.87 -11.61 13.54
C ARG A 13 2.39 -11.32 13.76
N LEU A 14 1.98 -10.05 13.95
CA LEU A 14 0.57 -9.68 14.13
C LEU A 14 -0.28 -9.98 12.90
N LEU A 15 0.25 -9.72 11.69
CA LEU A 15 -0.44 -10.04 10.43
C LEU A 15 -0.55 -11.56 10.21
N ALA A 16 0.50 -12.33 10.52
CA ALA A 16 0.47 -13.79 10.45
C ALA A 16 -0.44 -14.45 11.51
N GLN A 17 -0.79 -13.72 12.57
CA GLN A 17 -1.71 -14.15 13.63
C GLN A 17 -3.10 -13.47 13.52
N ALA A 18 -3.37 -12.75 12.43
CA ALA A 18 -4.67 -12.12 12.21
C ALA A 18 -5.77 -13.20 12.15
N PRO A 19 -6.95 -12.96 12.78
CA PRO A 19 -8.03 -13.94 12.76
C PRO A 19 -8.58 -14.10 11.34
N GLY A 20 -8.96 -15.34 11.00
CA GLY A 20 -9.81 -15.60 9.85
C GLY A 20 -11.25 -15.11 10.06
N PRO A 21 -12.13 -15.25 9.06
CA PRO A 21 -13.55 -15.00 9.23
C PRO A 21 -14.16 -15.98 10.24
N ASP A 22 -15.21 -15.54 10.95
CA ASP A 22 -15.95 -16.38 11.88
C ASP A 22 -16.67 -17.51 11.14
N THR A 23 -16.33 -18.76 11.47
CA THR A 23 -16.84 -19.95 10.78
C THR A 23 -18.32 -20.22 11.09
N ALA A 24 -18.79 -19.92 12.30
CA ALA A 24 -20.20 -20.09 12.66
C ALA A 24 -21.08 -19.04 11.96
N ALA A 25 -20.58 -17.82 11.76
CA ALA A 25 -21.25 -16.79 10.96
C ALA A 25 -21.26 -17.15 9.46
N LEU A 26 -20.16 -17.71 8.92
CA LEU A 26 -20.11 -18.24 7.54
C LEU A 26 -21.12 -19.37 7.34
N GLU A 27 -21.13 -20.37 8.22
CA GLU A 27 -22.05 -21.51 8.16
C GLU A 27 -23.50 -21.06 8.30
N GLY A 28 -23.81 -20.20 9.28
CA GLY A 28 -25.14 -19.66 9.50
C GLY A 28 -25.65 -18.80 8.33
N ALA A 29 -24.78 -17.98 7.73
CA ALA A 29 -25.12 -17.20 6.53
C ALA A 29 -25.33 -18.09 5.30
N THR A 30 -24.53 -19.15 5.14
CA THR A 30 -24.64 -20.13 4.05
C THR A 30 -25.94 -20.92 4.16
N ALA A 31 -26.23 -21.47 5.34
CA ALA A 31 -27.47 -22.19 5.63
C ALA A 31 -28.70 -21.29 5.42
N ARG A 32 -28.64 -20.03 5.88
CA ARG A 32 -29.68 -19.02 5.62
C ARG A 32 -29.85 -18.74 4.13
N ASN A 33 -28.77 -18.57 3.37
CA ASN A 33 -28.83 -18.27 1.95
C ASN A 33 -29.50 -19.39 1.13
N GLY A 34 -29.30 -20.66 1.53
CA GLY A 34 -29.97 -21.82 0.96
C GLY A 34 -31.46 -21.96 1.33
N GLN A 35 -31.95 -21.22 2.32
CA GLN A 35 -33.37 -21.20 2.75
C GLN A 35 -34.16 -20.00 2.18
N LEU A 36 -33.52 -19.08 1.44
CA LEU A 36 -34.21 -17.95 0.82
C LEU A 36 -35.04 -18.41 -0.39
N THR A 37 -36.17 -17.73 -0.65
CA THR A 37 -37.08 -18.01 -1.77
C THR A 37 -36.49 -17.57 -3.12
N LYS A 38 -35.42 -18.25 -3.54
CA LYS A 38 -34.72 -18.09 -4.83
C LYS A 38 -34.07 -19.42 -5.24
N PRO A 39 -33.82 -19.66 -6.54
CA PRO A 39 -32.95 -20.76 -6.94
C PRO A 39 -31.53 -20.60 -6.34
N PRO A 40 -30.80 -21.68 -6.04
CA PRO A 40 -29.41 -21.60 -5.60
C PRO A 40 -28.54 -20.83 -6.61
N GLY A 41 -27.72 -19.88 -6.13
CA GLY A 41 -26.84 -19.08 -6.98
C GLY A 41 -27.55 -18.02 -7.85
N ALA A 42 -28.86 -17.82 -7.73
CA ALA A 42 -29.62 -16.89 -8.57
C ALA A 42 -29.18 -15.41 -8.45
N LEU A 43 -28.50 -15.02 -7.37
CA LEU A 43 -27.92 -13.68 -7.21
C LEU A 43 -26.38 -13.65 -7.44
N GLY A 44 -25.79 -14.79 -7.83
CA GLY A 44 -24.36 -14.95 -8.14
C GLY A 44 -23.45 -14.37 -7.07
N ARG A 45 -22.55 -13.46 -7.48
CA ARG A 45 -21.57 -12.78 -6.62
C ARG A 45 -22.16 -12.03 -5.42
N LEU A 46 -23.46 -11.68 -5.44
CA LEU A 46 -24.09 -11.07 -4.28
C LEU A 46 -24.29 -12.07 -3.12
N GLU A 47 -24.44 -13.37 -3.42
CA GLU A 47 -24.51 -14.43 -2.41
C GLU A 47 -23.12 -14.64 -1.78
N GLU A 48 -22.08 -14.71 -2.61
CA GLU A 48 -20.67 -14.81 -2.19
C GLU A 48 -20.29 -13.64 -1.26
N LEU A 49 -20.56 -12.40 -1.68
CA LEU A 49 -20.23 -11.20 -0.91
C LEU A 49 -21.02 -11.10 0.40
N ALA A 50 -22.29 -11.51 0.42
CA ALA A 50 -23.10 -11.49 1.63
C ALA A 50 -22.62 -12.53 2.67
N ILE A 51 -22.25 -13.73 2.23
CA ILE A 51 -21.70 -14.78 3.10
C ILE A 51 -20.30 -14.37 3.59
N TRP A 52 -19.42 -13.89 2.70
CA TRP A 52 -18.10 -13.37 3.06
C TRP A 52 -18.20 -12.26 4.11
N TYR A 53 -19.10 -11.29 3.91
CA TYR A 53 -19.31 -10.19 4.87
C TYR A 53 -19.83 -10.69 6.22
N ALA A 54 -20.72 -11.68 6.25
CA ALA A 54 -21.19 -12.28 7.49
C ALA A 54 -20.04 -12.89 8.32
N GLY A 55 -19.16 -13.64 7.67
CA GLY A 55 -17.95 -14.20 8.29
C GLY A 55 -17.05 -13.13 8.91
N TRP A 56 -16.75 -12.06 8.19
CA TRP A 56 -15.93 -10.94 8.69
C TRP A 56 -16.66 -10.01 9.68
N ARG A 57 -17.95 -10.21 9.91
CA ARG A 57 -18.75 -9.47 10.90
C ARG A 57 -19.07 -10.25 12.18
N GLY A 58 -18.82 -11.56 12.22
CA GLY A 58 -19.22 -12.41 13.35
C GLY A 58 -20.74 -12.52 13.52
N ASP A 59 -21.51 -12.31 12.44
CA ASP A 59 -22.97 -12.29 12.45
C ASP A 59 -23.49 -12.95 11.16
N PRO A 60 -24.27 -14.05 11.22
CA PRO A 60 -24.86 -14.71 10.04
C PRO A 60 -25.99 -13.90 9.38
N ARG A 61 -26.38 -12.74 9.93
CA ARG A 61 -27.43 -11.83 9.44
C ARG A 61 -26.98 -10.35 9.48
N PRO A 62 -25.78 -10.03 8.98
CA PRO A 62 -25.10 -8.76 9.24
C PRO A 62 -25.85 -7.57 8.65
N ARG A 63 -25.66 -6.39 9.23
CA ARG A 63 -26.17 -5.11 8.71
C ARG A 63 -25.05 -4.10 8.51
N ILE A 64 -25.01 -3.48 7.35
CA ILE A 64 -24.20 -2.28 7.09
C ILE A 64 -24.94 -1.09 7.72
N ALA A 65 -24.61 -0.76 8.97
CA ALA A 65 -25.26 0.31 9.74
C ALA A 65 -24.47 1.62 9.78
N ALA A 66 -23.15 1.55 9.56
CA ALA A 66 -22.24 2.70 9.48
C ALA A 66 -21.10 2.35 8.51
N PRO A 67 -21.32 2.43 7.18
CA PRO A 67 -20.24 2.30 6.22
C PRO A 67 -19.31 3.53 6.31
N GLN A 68 -18.04 3.33 5.99
CA GLN A 68 -17.01 4.38 6.07
C GLN A 68 -16.08 4.30 4.85
N VAL A 69 -15.78 5.46 4.28
CA VAL A 69 -14.73 5.69 3.29
C VAL A 69 -13.67 6.57 3.98
N ILE A 70 -12.41 6.21 3.86
CA ILE A 70 -11.28 6.95 4.44
C ILE A 70 -10.25 7.17 3.32
N VAL A 71 -9.47 8.25 3.39
CA VAL A 71 -8.37 8.56 2.45
C VAL A 71 -7.09 9.00 3.20
N PHE A 72 -6.01 8.19 3.14
CA PHE A 72 -4.65 8.66 3.46
C PHE A 72 -4.26 9.55 2.27
N ALA A 73 -3.85 10.79 2.54
CA ALA A 73 -3.33 11.69 1.52
C ALA A 73 -1.91 12.11 1.89
N GLY A 74 -1.05 12.13 0.87
CA GLY A 74 0.37 12.46 0.89
C GLY A 74 0.80 12.61 -0.57
N ASN A 75 1.82 13.43 -0.80
CA ASN A 75 2.28 13.96 -2.11
C ASN A 75 2.79 12.89 -3.09
N HIS A 76 3.89 13.05 -3.86
CA HIS A 76 4.74 11.94 -4.41
C HIS A 76 5.94 12.51 -5.26
N GLY A 77 6.96 11.68 -5.52
CA GLY A 77 8.42 11.95 -5.62
C GLY A 77 9.18 12.19 -6.88
N VAL A 78 9.19 11.17 -7.72
CA VAL A 78 9.71 11.24 -9.08
C VAL A 78 8.86 12.25 -9.90
N ALA A 79 7.81 12.86 -9.33
CA ALA A 79 7.17 14.09 -9.75
C ALA A 79 8.05 15.35 -9.56
N ALA A 80 9.16 15.30 -8.81
CA ALA A 80 10.27 16.24 -8.98
C ALA A 80 10.95 16.06 -10.35
N GLN A 81 10.92 14.83 -10.87
CA GLN A 81 11.28 14.48 -12.24
C GLN A 81 10.06 14.54 -13.21
N GLY A 82 8.93 15.13 -12.77
CA GLY A 82 7.79 15.48 -13.63
C GLY A 82 6.87 14.35 -14.11
N VAL A 83 6.81 13.18 -13.45
CA VAL A 83 5.93 12.07 -13.92
C VAL A 83 4.43 12.28 -13.68
N SER A 84 4.05 13.22 -12.81
CA SER A 84 2.65 13.52 -12.52
C SER A 84 2.11 14.60 -13.47
N ALA A 85 0.86 14.46 -13.90
CA ALA A 85 0.14 15.49 -14.66
C ALA A 85 -0.18 16.76 -13.82
N PHE A 86 -0.01 16.68 -12.51
CA PHE A 86 -0.27 17.76 -11.55
C PHE A 86 0.93 17.93 -10.60
N PRO A 87 1.31 19.17 -10.24
CA PRO A 87 2.40 19.38 -9.30
C PRO A 87 1.96 18.99 -7.87
N PRO A 88 2.89 18.65 -6.96
CA PRO A 88 2.55 18.06 -5.66
C PRO A 88 1.56 18.87 -4.84
N GLU A 89 1.65 20.19 -4.87
CA GLU A 89 0.83 21.12 -4.09
C GLU A 89 -0.70 20.91 -4.30
N VAL A 90 -1.10 20.26 -5.40
CA VAL A 90 -2.47 19.82 -5.66
C VAL A 90 -2.97 18.77 -4.65
N THR A 91 -2.11 17.96 -4.03
CA THR A 91 -2.51 17.00 -2.99
C THR A 91 -3.08 17.69 -1.75
N GLU A 92 -2.49 18.80 -1.30
CA GLU A 92 -3.05 19.58 -0.18
C GLU A 92 -4.39 20.21 -0.60
N GLN A 93 -4.45 20.81 -1.79
CA GLN A 93 -5.69 21.37 -2.35
C GLN A 93 -6.81 20.33 -2.43
N MET A 94 -6.47 19.08 -2.80
CA MET A 94 -7.41 17.97 -2.79
C MET A 94 -7.82 17.54 -1.38
N VAL A 95 -6.92 17.53 -0.38
CA VAL A 95 -7.31 17.33 1.02
C VAL A 95 -8.28 18.40 1.50
N LEU A 96 -8.04 19.68 1.17
CA LEU A 96 -8.97 20.76 1.50
C LEU A 96 -10.32 20.56 0.80
N ASN A 97 -10.34 20.14 -0.47
CA ASN A 97 -11.56 19.81 -1.20
C ASN A 97 -12.33 18.62 -0.59
N PHE A 98 -11.63 17.55 -0.22
CA PHE A 98 -12.19 16.39 0.47
C PHE A 98 -12.80 16.79 1.83
N ARG A 99 -12.14 17.67 2.60
CA ARG A 99 -12.66 18.23 3.87
C ARG A 99 -13.86 19.17 3.67
N ALA A 100 -13.92 19.87 2.54
CA ALA A 100 -15.02 20.76 2.18
C ALA A 100 -16.23 20.04 1.54
N GLY A 101 -16.15 18.74 1.28
CA GLY A 101 -17.23 17.95 0.67
C GLY A 101 -17.33 18.05 -0.87
N GLY A 102 -16.42 18.79 -1.52
CA GLY A 102 -16.53 19.18 -2.93
C GLY A 102 -15.97 18.19 -3.96
N ALA A 103 -15.38 17.08 -3.53
CA ALA A 103 -14.83 16.08 -4.45
C ALA A 103 -15.82 14.95 -4.76
N ALA A 104 -15.61 14.28 -5.91
CA ALA A 104 -16.48 13.18 -6.36
C ALA A 104 -16.63 12.04 -5.33
N ILE A 105 -15.60 11.75 -4.52
CA ILE A 105 -15.67 10.72 -3.48
C ILE A 105 -16.62 11.10 -2.32
N ASN A 106 -16.77 12.39 -2.01
CA ASN A 106 -17.73 12.85 -1.00
C ASN A 106 -19.16 12.56 -1.47
N GLN A 107 -19.46 12.87 -2.73
CA GLN A 107 -20.77 12.63 -3.36
C GLN A 107 -21.10 11.14 -3.47
N LEU A 108 -20.10 10.29 -3.78
CA LEU A 108 -20.25 8.83 -3.79
C LEU A 108 -20.43 8.25 -2.37
N ALA A 109 -19.74 8.80 -1.36
CA ALA A 109 -19.92 8.39 0.03
C ALA A 109 -21.32 8.78 0.55
N GLU A 110 -21.79 9.99 0.27
CA GLU A 110 -23.13 10.46 0.60
C GLU A 110 -24.22 9.58 -0.04
N ALA A 111 -24.10 9.30 -1.34
CA ALA A 111 -25.02 8.40 -2.06
C ALA A 111 -25.02 6.95 -1.53
N ALA A 112 -23.92 6.51 -0.89
CA ALA A 112 -23.81 5.23 -0.22
C ALA A 112 -24.20 5.24 1.28
N GLY A 113 -24.58 6.40 1.83
CA GLY A 113 -24.83 6.59 3.26
C GLY A 113 -23.58 6.39 4.13
N ALA A 114 -22.39 6.56 3.57
CA ALA A 114 -21.11 6.31 4.22
C ALA A 114 -20.49 7.59 4.81
N LYS A 115 -19.93 7.47 6.00
CA LYS A 115 -19.06 8.52 6.56
C LYS A 115 -17.79 8.63 5.72
N MET A 116 -17.42 9.83 5.29
CA MET A 116 -16.17 10.10 4.60
C MET A 116 -15.19 10.78 5.55
N ASP A 117 -13.95 10.31 5.60
CA ASP A 117 -12.86 10.96 6.31
C ASP A 117 -11.62 11.11 5.44
N VAL A 118 -10.84 12.17 5.66
CA VAL A 118 -9.59 12.42 4.94
C VAL A 118 -8.48 12.89 5.88
N HIS A 119 -7.40 12.12 5.87
CA HIS A 119 -6.24 12.35 6.67
C HIS A 119 -5.13 12.82 5.72
N ALA A 120 -4.89 14.14 5.69
CA ALA A 120 -3.54 14.59 5.39
C ALA A 120 -2.63 13.90 6.39
N LEU A 121 -1.71 13.10 5.87
CA LEU A 121 -0.56 12.66 6.60
C LEU A 121 0.56 13.60 6.17
N ASP A 122 1.02 14.44 7.10
CA ASP A 122 2.32 15.15 7.12
C ASP A 122 2.86 15.62 5.74
N LEU A 123 1.98 16.25 4.92
CA LEU A 123 2.17 16.49 3.47
C LEU A 123 3.50 17.15 3.08
N ASP A 124 4.08 17.92 4.01
CA ASP A 124 5.20 18.85 3.81
C ASP A 124 6.61 18.24 3.97
N GLN A 125 6.73 16.97 4.39
CA GLN A 125 8.05 16.30 4.56
C GLN A 125 8.41 15.29 3.44
N PRO A 126 7.98 15.49 2.18
CA PRO A 126 7.90 14.48 1.10
C PRO A 126 8.87 13.27 1.11
N THR A 127 8.41 11.99 0.92
CA THR A 127 9.30 10.80 0.61
C THR A 127 10.48 11.22 -0.22
N ALA A 128 11.68 10.77 0.06
CA ALA A 128 12.70 11.04 -0.92
C ALA A 128 12.44 10.07 -2.11
N ASP A 129 12.61 10.63 -3.31
CA ASP A 129 12.22 10.11 -4.64
C ASP A 129 12.66 8.65 -4.86
N PHE A 130 11.80 7.62 -4.59
CA PHE A 130 12.11 6.20 -4.14
C PHE A 130 13.14 5.37 -4.90
N THR A 131 13.60 6.04 -5.92
CA THR A 131 14.42 5.70 -7.03
C THR A 131 15.83 5.93 -6.48
N GLN A 132 16.16 7.18 -6.16
CA GLN A 132 17.41 7.64 -5.55
C GLN A 132 17.78 7.06 -4.16
N THR A 133 16.87 6.47 -3.36
CA THR A 133 17.07 5.73 -2.07
C THR A 133 15.74 5.06 -1.52
N PRO A 134 15.60 4.01 -0.63
CA PRO A 134 14.29 3.40 -0.43
C PRO A 134 13.33 4.36 0.25
N ALA A 135 12.23 4.67 -0.41
CA ALA A 135 11.18 5.58 0.03
C ALA A 135 11.15 5.95 1.54
N MET A 136 11.06 4.99 2.46
CA MET A 136 10.96 5.23 3.92
C MET A 136 11.82 4.21 4.70
N SER A 137 12.38 4.62 5.85
CA SER A 137 13.03 3.72 6.83
C SER A 137 12.06 2.93 7.70
N GLU A 138 12.50 1.76 8.18
CA GLU A 138 11.69 0.94 9.09
C GLU A 138 11.29 1.71 10.37
N ALA A 139 12.20 2.53 10.91
CA ALA A 139 12.07 3.17 12.22
C ALA A 139 10.82 4.03 12.37
N ALA A 140 10.45 4.77 11.34
CA ALA A 140 9.18 5.48 11.26
C ALA A 140 8.19 4.88 10.24
N CYS A 141 8.50 3.80 9.49
CA CYS A 141 7.45 2.90 8.99
C CYS A 141 6.63 2.36 10.19
N LEU A 142 7.31 2.16 11.31
CA LEU A 142 6.69 1.87 12.59
C LEU A 142 5.96 3.08 13.18
N ALA A 143 6.50 4.29 13.10
CA ALA A 143 5.81 5.52 13.55
C ALA A 143 4.55 5.81 12.72
N ALA A 144 4.60 5.56 11.41
CA ALA A 144 3.47 5.55 10.49
C ALA A 144 2.37 4.66 11.02
N LEU A 145 2.65 3.36 11.09
CA LEU A 145 1.73 2.31 11.52
C LEU A 145 1.23 2.56 12.94
N ARG A 146 2.09 2.99 13.88
CA ARG A 146 1.69 3.44 15.23
C ARG A 146 0.72 4.62 15.17
N GLY A 147 0.95 5.60 14.30
CA GLY A 147 0.05 6.72 14.03
C GLY A 147 -1.32 6.25 13.53
N LEU A 148 -1.36 5.27 12.62
CA LEU A 148 -2.60 4.64 12.15
C LEU A 148 -3.33 3.83 13.24
N MET A 149 -2.55 3.18 14.10
CA MET A 149 -3.06 2.39 15.23
C MET A 149 -3.56 3.29 16.38
N ALA A 150 -2.99 4.50 16.52
CA ALA A 150 -3.44 5.51 17.48
C ALA A 150 -4.69 6.24 16.97
N ASP A 151 -4.64 6.74 15.73
CA ASP A 151 -5.70 7.44 15.01
C ASP A 151 -6.03 6.69 13.71
N PRO A 152 -7.14 5.93 13.65
CA PRO A 152 -7.51 5.16 12.45
C PRO A 152 -7.86 6.00 11.23
N ALA A 153 -8.13 7.30 11.39
CA ALA A 153 -9.02 8.06 10.50
C ALA A 153 -8.20 9.21 9.58
N ARG A 154 -7.47 8.13 8.98
CA ARG A 154 -6.25 7.81 8.17
C ARG A 154 -6.47 7.06 6.83
N THR A 155 -6.80 5.77 6.76
CA THR A 155 -6.51 4.84 5.60
C THR A 155 -6.62 5.29 4.11
N GLY A 156 -5.67 4.92 3.25
CA GLY A 156 -5.53 5.23 1.79
C GLY A 156 -4.32 4.52 1.10
N THR A 157 -3.66 5.14 0.10
CA THR A 157 -2.66 4.45 -0.79
C THR A 157 -1.35 5.23 -1.03
N TYR A 158 -0.21 4.53 -1.06
CA TYR A 158 1.12 5.07 -1.38
C TYR A 158 2.05 4.04 -2.07
N HIS A 159 3.01 4.53 -2.88
CA HIS A 159 4.15 3.76 -3.41
C HIS A 159 5.36 3.69 -2.47
N PHE A 160 6.31 2.75 -2.70
CA PHE A 160 7.57 2.54 -1.96
C PHE A 160 8.59 1.67 -2.77
N ALA A 161 9.91 1.95 -2.74
CA ALA A 161 11.02 1.11 -3.29
C ALA A 161 12.39 1.38 -2.62
N GLY A 162 13.58 1.42 -3.30
CA GLY A 162 15.00 1.13 -2.83
C GLY A 162 16.19 2.15 -3.08
N ALA A 163 17.47 1.90 -2.65
CA ALA A 163 18.69 2.77 -2.91
C ALA A 163 20.01 2.23 -3.50
N PRO A 164 20.84 3.18 -4.00
CA PRO A 164 20.39 4.40 -4.69
C PRO A 164 19.62 4.07 -5.96
N ASP A 165 19.42 5.08 -6.81
CA ASP A 165 18.78 4.85 -8.08
C ASP A 165 19.51 3.80 -8.90
N VAL A 166 18.73 2.90 -9.50
CA VAL A 166 19.31 1.74 -10.14
C VAL A 166 18.48 1.31 -11.35
N SER A 167 19.18 1.06 -12.46
CA SER A 167 18.65 0.27 -13.55
C SER A 167 18.61 -1.21 -13.16
N TRP A 168 17.83 -2.01 -13.86
CA TRP A 168 17.85 -3.47 -13.68
C TRP A 168 19.26 -4.06 -13.86
N ALA A 169 20.06 -3.51 -14.77
CA ALA A 169 21.48 -3.87 -14.95
C ALA A 169 22.34 -3.49 -13.72
N GLY A 170 22.16 -2.30 -13.16
CA GLY A 170 22.88 -1.89 -11.94
C GLY A 170 22.51 -2.71 -10.71
N PHE A 171 21.27 -3.19 -10.61
CA PHE A 171 20.83 -4.08 -9.52
C PHE A 171 21.40 -5.48 -9.71
N ALA A 172 21.35 -6.03 -10.93
CA ALA A 172 21.98 -7.31 -11.27
C ALA A 172 23.50 -7.31 -11.00
N ARG A 173 24.21 -6.23 -11.33
CA ARG A 173 25.64 -6.07 -10.99
C ARG A 173 25.89 -6.19 -9.48
N ALA A 174 25.10 -5.49 -8.67
CA ALA A 174 25.25 -5.55 -7.22
C ALA A 174 24.86 -6.91 -6.61
N ILE A 175 23.94 -7.67 -7.23
CA ILE A 175 23.67 -9.06 -6.86
C ILE A 175 24.92 -9.91 -7.10
N PHE A 176 25.49 -9.89 -8.32
CA PHE A 176 26.65 -10.71 -8.64
C PHE A 176 27.90 -10.30 -7.85
N GLU A 177 28.10 -9.00 -7.61
CA GLU A 177 29.15 -8.46 -6.74
C GLU A 177 29.04 -9.01 -5.30
N GLN A 178 27.86 -8.92 -4.68
CA GLN A 178 27.64 -9.35 -3.28
C GLN A 178 27.53 -10.88 -3.11
N ALA A 179 27.19 -11.61 -4.18
CA ALA A 179 27.24 -13.08 -4.21
C ALA A 179 28.63 -13.62 -4.63
N GLY A 180 29.60 -12.74 -4.93
CA GLY A 180 30.94 -13.13 -5.40
C GLY A 180 30.91 -13.99 -6.67
N VAL A 181 30.01 -13.68 -7.60
CA VAL A 181 29.81 -14.36 -8.88
C VAL A 181 30.44 -13.52 -10.01
N ASP A 182 31.39 -14.09 -10.73
CA ASP A 182 32.00 -13.44 -11.89
C ASP A 182 31.04 -13.51 -13.10
N CYS A 183 30.23 -12.47 -13.27
CA CYS A 183 29.28 -12.34 -14.36
C CYS A 183 29.24 -10.91 -14.90
N ALA A 184 29.69 -10.72 -16.14
CA ALA A 184 29.62 -9.43 -16.82
C ALA A 184 28.16 -9.09 -17.19
N VAL A 185 27.68 -7.95 -16.69
CA VAL A 185 26.37 -7.39 -17.05
C VAL A 185 26.59 -6.17 -17.95
N GLU A 186 26.01 -6.20 -19.14
CA GLU A 186 26.00 -5.09 -20.09
C GLU A 186 24.71 -4.27 -19.96
N ASP A 187 24.77 -2.95 -20.21
CA ASP A 187 23.57 -2.09 -20.19
C ASP A 187 22.86 -2.15 -21.55
N ILE A 188 21.54 -2.30 -21.52
CA ILE A 188 20.67 -2.20 -22.70
C ILE A 188 19.78 -0.95 -22.61
N PRO A 189 19.70 -0.11 -23.67
CA PRO A 189 18.75 1.00 -23.70
C PRO A 189 17.32 0.50 -23.86
N THR A 190 16.34 1.26 -23.37
CA THR A 190 14.91 0.86 -23.44
C THR A 190 14.45 0.66 -24.89
N GLU A 191 15.00 1.42 -25.83
CA GLU A 191 14.75 1.35 -27.26
C GLU A 191 15.19 0.02 -27.90
N ALA A 192 16.15 -0.69 -27.29
CA ALA A 192 16.61 -2.01 -27.75
C ALA A 192 15.73 -3.17 -27.26
N TYR A 193 14.72 -2.91 -26.43
CA TYR A 193 13.84 -3.94 -25.85
C TYR A 193 12.36 -3.71 -26.24
N PRO A 194 11.99 -3.96 -27.51
CA PRO A 194 10.65 -3.67 -28.02
C PRO A 194 9.59 -4.53 -27.32
N THR A 195 8.74 -3.89 -26.54
CA THR A 195 7.62 -4.53 -25.84
C THR A 195 6.27 -4.03 -26.40
N PRO A 196 5.20 -4.85 -26.40
CA PRO A 196 3.93 -4.48 -27.04
C PRO A 196 3.24 -3.23 -26.48
N ALA A 197 3.59 -2.83 -25.26
CA ALA A 197 3.22 -1.55 -24.67
C ALA A 197 4.47 -0.70 -24.47
N ALA A 198 4.43 0.55 -24.91
CA ALA A 198 5.56 1.49 -24.76
C ALA A 198 5.84 1.75 -23.28
N ARG A 199 7.04 1.37 -22.81
CA ARG A 199 7.46 1.59 -21.42
C ARG A 199 7.90 3.04 -21.21
N PRO A 200 7.65 3.64 -20.03
CA PRO A 200 8.25 4.92 -19.67
C PRO A 200 9.78 4.80 -19.68
N LYS A 201 10.45 5.68 -20.43
CA LYS A 201 11.93 5.83 -20.40
C LYS A 201 12.46 6.11 -18.99
N ASN A 202 11.59 6.55 -18.11
CA ASN A 202 11.82 6.74 -16.70
C ASN A 202 10.77 5.96 -15.89
N SER A 203 11.04 4.69 -15.56
CA SER A 203 10.11 3.80 -14.80
C SER A 203 10.35 3.80 -13.28
N ARG A 204 11.22 4.70 -12.84
CA ARG A 204 11.41 5.15 -11.47
C ARG A 204 10.04 5.63 -10.94
N LEU A 205 9.48 5.05 -9.86
CA LEU A 205 8.15 5.46 -9.36
C LEU A 205 8.22 6.51 -8.25
N ASP A 206 7.05 7.07 -8.04
CA ASP A 206 6.83 8.29 -7.32
C ASP A 206 6.97 8.08 -5.81
N CYS A 207 7.74 8.92 -5.11
CA CYS A 207 7.82 8.96 -3.64
C CYS A 207 8.39 10.29 -3.14
N ARG A 208 7.50 11.23 -2.78
CA ARG A 208 7.60 12.55 -2.11
C ARG A 208 6.27 12.77 -1.38
N SER A 209 5.80 11.72 -0.72
CA SER A 209 4.48 11.51 -0.11
C SER A 209 4.48 10.87 1.27
N PHE A 210 5.57 10.17 1.63
CA PHE A 210 5.60 9.04 2.56
C PHE A 210 6.87 9.05 3.46
N GLU A 211 7.84 9.94 3.18
CA GLU A 211 8.58 10.74 4.20
C GLU A 211 7.77 11.99 4.52
N ALA A 212 6.84 12.41 3.63
CA ALA A 212 5.80 13.38 3.97
C ALA A 212 4.94 12.74 5.03
N ALA A 213 4.01 11.87 4.63
CA ALA A 213 3.03 11.22 5.47
C ALA A 213 3.52 10.64 6.80
N PHE A 214 4.81 10.37 6.91
CA PHE A 214 5.37 9.57 7.98
C PHE A 214 6.77 10.00 8.48
N GLY A 215 7.40 11.06 7.96
CA GLY A 215 8.66 11.65 8.49
C GLY A 215 9.93 10.80 8.31
N LEU A 216 10.25 10.37 7.09
CA LEU A 216 11.07 9.17 6.80
C LEU A 216 12.07 9.16 5.63
N ALA A 217 13.32 9.52 5.89
CA ALA A 217 14.44 9.19 5.02
C ALA A 217 14.70 7.66 4.91
N ARG A 218 15.72 7.25 4.17
CA ARG A 218 15.63 6.10 3.25
C ARG A 218 16.70 4.97 3.43
N PRO A 219 16.33 3.70 3.74
CA PRO A 219 17.24 2.63 4.23
C PRO A 219 17.90 1.74 3.15
N ASP A 220 18.91 2.26 2.44
CA ASP A 220 19.77 1.59 1.44
C ASP A 220 19.35 0.19 0.86
N TRP A 221 18.96 0.07 -0.42
CA TRP A 221 18.64 -1.28 -0.98
C TRP A 221 19.86 -2.19 -1.02
N ARG A 222 21.09 -1.65 -1.07
CA ARG A 222 22.30 -2.48 -1.00
C ARG A 222 22.49 -3.12 0.36
N ALA A 223 21.91 -2.57 1.43
CA ALA A 223 21.88 -3.20 2.76
C ALA A 223 20.89 -4.37 2.79
N GLY A 224 19.62 -4.11 2.43
CA GLY A 224 18.61 -5.18 2.36
C GLY A 224 18.97 -6.30 1.37
N LEU A 225 19.73 -6.00 0.30
CA LEU A 225 20.22 -7.03 -0.61
C LEU A 225 21.25 -7.97 0.04
N ARG A 226 22.18 -7.45 0.85
CA ARG A 226 23.14 -8.29 1.61
C ARG A 226 22.41 -9.22 2.56
N GLU A 227 21.39 -8.72 3.24
CA GLU A 227 20.54 -9.49 4.16
C GLU A 227 19.81 -10.63 3.41
N ILE A 228 19.19 -10.34 2.26
CA ILE A 228 18.52 -11.34 1.42
C ILE A 228 19.50 -12.40 0.89
N LEU A 229 20.70 -12.00 0.43
CA LEU A 229 21.71 -12.96 -0.05
C LEU A 229 22.25 -13.84 1.09
N ALA A 230 22.35 -13.31 2.31
CA ALA A 230 22.70 -14.09 3.49
C ALA A 230 21.60 -15.10 3.88
N GLU A 231 20.32 -14.70 3.83
CA GLU A 231 19.18 -15.59 4.06
C GLU A 231 19.08 -16.73 3.03
N LEU A 232 19.44 -16.46 1.77
CA LEU A 232 19.48 -17.47 0.70
C LEU A 232 20.71 -18.39 0.76
N GLY A 233 21.74 -18.05 1.53
CA GLY A 233 23.01 -18.78 1.57
C GLY A 233 23.91 -18.52 0.35
N GLU A 234 23.60 -17.50 -0.45
CA GLU A 234 24.33 -17.12 -1.68
C GLU A 234 25.33 -15.97 -1.45
N MET A 235 25.42 -15.42 -0.24
CA MET A 235 26.44 -14.44 0.14
C MET A 235 27.81 -15.09 0.33
N ARG A 236 28.88 -14.41 -0.10
CA ARG A 236 30.29 -14.84 0.03
C ARG A 236 31.14 -13.90 0.87
#